data_AF-A0A917V9F9-F1
#
_entry.id   AF-A0A917V9F9-F1
#
_cell.length_a   1.000
_cell.length_b   1.000
_cell.length_c   1.000
_cell.angle_alpha   90.00
_cell.angle_beta   90.00
_cell.angle_gamma   90.00
#
_symmetry.space_group_name_H-M   'P 1'
#
loop_
_entity.id
_entity.type
_entity.pdbx_description
1 polymer ?
#
loop_
_entity_poly.entity_id
_entity_poly.type
_entity_poly.pdbx_seq_one_letter_code
_entity_poly.pdbx_strand_id
1 'polypeptide(L)'
;MTGSATFAKVMSFYEVNRMAKLEVDDDLVRRLETRAKLAGKPLAELVRETLAAAVPLTGEEKAERIREFHRRCGPFTGLTAPEDLIRESRDER
;
A
#
# COMPACT_ATOMS: atom_id res chain seq x y z
N MET A 1 -31.80 -9.75 34.36
CA MET A 1 -31.01 -10.67 33.52
C MET A 1 -31.27 -10.38 32.04
N THR A 2 -30.67 -9.32 31.49
CA THR A 2 -30.96 -8.78 30.14
C THR A 2 -29.68 -8.57 29.33
N GLY A 3 -28.69 -9.45 29.47
CA GLY A 3 -27.39 -9.37 28.78
C GLY A 3 -27.25 -10.27 27.54
N SER A 4 -28.21 -11.15 27.26
CA SER A 4 -28.02 -12.22 26.27
C SER A 4 -28.43 -11.82 24.83
N ALA A 5 -29.49 -11.02 24.66
CA ALA A 5 -29.99 -10.67 23.33
C ALA A 5 -29.10 -9.64 22.59
N THR A 6 -28.49 -8.71 23.32
CA THR A 6 -27.62 -7.68 22.74
C THR A 6 -26.29 -8.28 22.27
N PHE A 7 -25.75 -9.27 23.01
CA PHE A 7 -24.51 -9.95 22.65
C PHE A 7 -24.68 -10.79 21.38
N ALA A 8 -25.81 -11.50 21.25
CA ALA A 8 -26.13 -12.26 20.04
C ALA A 8 -26.26 -11.39 18.78
N LYS A 9 -26.81 -10.17 18.91
CA LYS A 9 -26.95 -9.22 17.80
C LYS A 9 -25.61 -8.61 17.37
N VAL A 10 -24.72 -8.33 18.33
CA VAL A 10 -23.35 -7.84 18.06
C VAL A 10 -22.49 -8.94 17.45
N MET A 11 -22.60 -10.18 17.94
CA MET A 11 -21.90 -11.34 17.37
C MET A 11 -22.39 -11.65 15.95
N SER A 12 -23.69 -11.58 15.69
CA SER A 12 -24.27 -11.73 14.34
C SER A 12 -23.76 -10.64 13.38
N PHE A 13 -23.59 -9.40 13.84
CA PHE A 13 -23.03 -8.32 13.00
C PHE A 13 -21.53 -8.51 12.69
N TYR A 14 -20.76 -9.09 13.63
CA TYR A 14 -19.35 -9.44 13.41
C TYR A 14 -19.18 -10.70 12.54
N GLU A 15 -20.08 -11.67 12.64
CA GLU A 15 -20.07 -12.89 11.82
C GLU A 15 -20.45 -12.61 10.36
N VAL A 16 -21.40 -11.70 10.12
CA VAL A 16 -21.79 -11.28 8.77
C VAL A 16 -20.65 -10.52 8.06
N ASN A 17 -19.84 -9.74 8.77
CA ASN A 17 -18.68 -9.04 8.19
C ASN A 17 -17.46 -9.96 7.92
N ARG A 18 -17.45 -11.21 8.40
CA ARG A 18 -16.34 -12.14 8.19
C ARG A 18 -16.44 -12.91 6.87
N MET A 19 -17.58 -12.84 6.18
CA MET A 19 -17.92 -13.74 5.08
C MET A 19 -18.36 -13.00 3.80
N ALA A 20 -17.71 -11.89 3.45
CA ALA A 20 -17.58 -11.57 2.03
C ALA A 20 -16.41 -12.40 1.49
N LYS A 21 -16.67 -13.67 1.12
CA LYS A 21 -15.78 -14.37 0.18
C LYS A 21 -15.89 -13.61 -1.14
N LEU A 22 -15.04 -12.60 -1.31
CA LEU A 22 -14.75 -12.08 -2.64
C LEU A 22 -14.19 -13.26 -3.42
N GLU A 23 -14.89 -13.68 -4.47
CA GLU A 23 -14.31 -14.55 -5.47
C GLU A 23 -13.21 -13.74 -6.15
N VAL A 24 -11.98 -14.02 -5.74
CA VAL A 24 -10.78 -13.47 -6.35
C VAL A 24 -10.28 -14.53 -7.32
N ASP A 25 -10.05 -14.12 -8.56
CA ASP A 25 -9.48 -15.00 -9.59
C ASP A 25 -8.19 -15.66 -9.08
N ASP A 26 -8.08 -16.99 -9.23
CA ASP A 26 -6.94 -17.77 -8.80
C ASP A 26 -5.62 -17.31 -9.46
N ASP A 27 -5.68 -16.84 -10.72
CA ASP A 27 -4.52 -16.26 -11.39
C ASP A 27 -4.08 -14.95 -10.73
N LEU A 28 -5.04 -14.14 -10.27
CA LEU A 28 -4.74 -12.92 -9.52
C LEU A 28 -4.09 -13.25 -8.17
N VAL A 29 -4.58 -14.27 -7.46
CA VAL A 29 -3.98 -14.74 -6.19
C VAL A 29 -2.53 -15.18 -6.43
N ARG A 30 -2.26 -15.97 -7.47
CA ARG A 30 -0.91 -16.42 -7.83
C ARG A 30 0.05 -15.27 -8.13
N ARG A 31 -0.42 -14.25 -8.86
CA ARG A 31 0.38 -13.05 -9.16
C ARG A 31 0.68 -12.25 -7.89
N LEU A 32 -0.29 -12.10 -6.99
CA LEU A 32 -0.10 -11.40 -5.72
C LEU A 32 0.88 -12.13 -4.80
N GLU A 33 0.80 -13.47 -4.72
CA GLU A 33 1.77 -14.29 -3.99
C GLU A 33 3.19 -14.14 -4.55
N THR A 34 3.33 -14.15 -5.87
CA THR A 34 4.61 -13.95 -6.54
C THR A 34 5.19 -12.58 -6.21
N ARG A 35 4.36 -11.54 -6.26
CA ARG A 35 4.76 -10.17 -5.90
C ARG A 35 5.16 -10.06 -4.43
N ALA A 36 4.45 -10.73 -3.52
CA ALA A 36 4.78 -10.74 -2.09
C ALA A 36 6.14 -11.41 -1.84
N LYS A 37 6.41 -12.53 -2.51
CA LYS A 37 7.71 -13.21 -2.46
C LYS A 37 8.85 -12.33 -2.97
N LEU A 38 8.66 -11.65 -4.10
CA LEU A 38 9.67 -10.73 -4.66
C LEU A 38 9.95 -9.53 -3.72
N ALA A 39 8.93 -9.05 -3.02
CA ALA A 39 9.07 -7.98 -2.03
C ALA A 39 9.63 -8.47 -0.67
N GLY A 40 9.78 -9.79 -0.47
CA GLY A 40 10.21 -10.37 0.80
C GLY A 40 9.22 -10.20 1.94
N LYS A 41 7.92 -10.04 1.64
CA LYS A 41 6.86 -9.75 2.62
C LYS A 41 5.76 -10.81 2.63
N PRO A 42 5.05 -11.00 3.76
CA PRO A 42 3.82 -11.79 3.78
C PRO A 42 2.75 -11.23 2.83
N LEU A 43 2.00 -12.11 2.16
CA LEU A 43 0.93 -11.71 1.24
C LEU A 43 -0.08 -10.75 1.88
N ALA A 44 -0.51 -11.03 3.12
CA ALA A 44 -1.46 -10.20 3.84
C ALA A 44 -0.94 -8.77 4.09
N GLU A 45 0.37 -8.60 4.30
CA GLU A 45 1.00 -7.29 4.47
C GLU A 45 1.01 -6.52 3.14
N LEU A 46 1.44 -7.18 2.06
CA LEU A 46 1.42 -6.59 0.72
C LEU A 46 0.01 -6.14 0.32
N VAL A 47 -1.02 -6.97 0.58
CA VAL A 47 -2.41 -6.64 0.25
C VAL A 47 -2.89 -5.43 1.07
N ARG A 48 -2.58 -5.37 2.37
CA ARG A 48 -2.91 -4.20 3.19
C ARG A 48 -2.24 -2.93 2.69
N GLU A 49 -0.96 -2.99 2.35
CA GLU A 49 -0.22 -1.86 1.79
C GLU A 49 -0.82 -1.42 0.44
N THR A 50 -1.16 -2.38 -0.41
CA THR A 50 -1.75 -2.11 -1.73
C THR A 50 -3.12 -1.45 -1.59
N LEU A 51 -3.97 -1.96 -0.70
CA LEU A 51 -5.27 -1.36 -0.42
C LEU A 51 -5.13 0.03 0.21
N ALA A 52 -4.22 0.21 1.17
CA ALA A 52 -3.94 1.50 1.78
C ALA A 52 -3.42 2.53 0.75
N ALA A 53 -2.63 2.10 -0.23
CA ALA A 53 -2.17 2.95 -1.32
C ALA A 53 -3.27 3.30 -2.33
N ALA A 54 -4.26 2.42 -2.50
CA ALA A 54 -5.43 2.66 -3.35
C ALA A 54 -6.44 3.63 -2.71
N VAL A 55 -6.40 3.82 -1.38
CA VAL A 55 -7.20 4.83 -0.70
C VAL A 55 -6.75 6.22 -1.16
N PRO A 56 -7.65 7.04 -1.72
CA PRO A 56 -7.29 8.39 -2.12
C PRO A 56 -6.90 9.20 -0.88
N LEU A 57 -5.66 9.67 -0.87
CA LEU A 57 -5.18 10.57 0.17
C LEU A 57 -5.97 11.89 0.15
N THR A 58 -6.28 12.40 1.33
CA THR A 58 -6.78 13.75 1.53
C THR A 58 -5.75 14.79 1.06
N GLY A 59 -6.19 16.03 0.83
CA GLY A 59 -5.28 17.12 0.43
C GLY A 59 -4.16 17.37 1.44
N GLU A 60 -4.46 17.24 2.73
CA GLU A 60 -3.50 17.42 3.82
C GLU A 60 -2.47 16.30 3.89
N GLU A 61 -2.89 15.03 3.74
CA GLU A 61 -1.98 13.89 3.72
C GLU A 61 -1.02 13.92 2.52
N LYS A 62 -1.50 14.39 1.37
CA LYS A 62 -0.65 14.62 0.20
C LYS A 62 0.40 15.68 0.48
N ALA A 63 0.00 16.82 1.05
CA ALA A 63 0.91 17.89 1.38
C ALA A 63 2.00 17.43 2.38
N GLU A 64 1.63 16.64 3.39
CA GLU A 64 2.61 16.10 4.34
C GLU A 64 3.57 15.11 3.70
N ARG A 65 3.10 14.21 2.81
CA ARG A 65 4.00 13.31 2.06
C ARG A 65 4.99 14.07 1.17
N ILE A 66 4.55 15.17 0.55
CA ILE A 66 5.44 16.02 -0.25
C ILE A 66 6.49 16.69 0.64
N ARG A 67 6.10 17.20 1.82
CA ARG A 67 7.05 17.77 2.79
C ARG A 67 8.05 16.72 3.28
N GLU A 68 7.59 15.51 3.58
CA GLU A 68 8.45 14.40 3.99
C GLU A 68 9.44 14.03 2.88
N PHE A 69 8.97 13.96 1.64
CA PHE A 69 9.83 13.75 0.48
C PHE A 69 10.89 14.84 0.34
N HIS A 70 10.50 16.12 0.45
CA HIS A 70 11.46 17.24 0.41
C HIS A 70 12.44 17.22 1.59
N ARG A 71 12.03 16.79 2.78
CA ARG A 71 12.94 16.63 3.93
C ARG A 71 13.97 15.52 3.67
N ARG A 72 13.56 14.41 3.08
CA ARG A 72 14.42 13.22 2.89
C ARG A 72 15.34 13.32 1.67
N CYS A 73 14.82 13.87 0.57
CA CYS A 73 15.49 13.87 -0.73
C CYS A 73 15.97 15.27 -1.15
N GLY A 74 15.70 16.29 -0.33
CA GLY A 74 15.88 17.68 -0.73
C GLY A 74 14.77 18.18 -1.67
N PRO A 75 14.76 19.47 -2.02
CA PRO A 75 13.91 19.96 -3.11
C PRO A 75 14.22 19.15 -4.38
N PHE A 76 13.20 18.76 -5.13
CA PHE A 76 13.40 18.11 -6.42
C PHE A 76 14.02 19.12 -7.39
N THR A 77 15.35 19.14 -7.49
CA THR A 77 16.13 20.01 -8.39
C THR A 77 16.36 19.38 -9.76
N GLY A 78 15.68 18.27 -10.05
CA GLY A 78 15.89 17.45 -11.24
C GLY A 78 15.50 18.14 -12.54
N LEU A 79 16.43 18.93 -13.08
CA LEU A 79 16.61 19.16 -14.52
C LEU A 79 18.04 18.78 -14.88
N THR A 80 18.53 17.63 -14.42
CA THR A 80 19.70 17.02 -15.04
C THR A 80 19.19 16.31 -16.28
N ALA A 81 19.59 16.79 -17.46
CA ALA A 81 19.21 16.15 -18.71
C ALA A 81 19.74 14.69 -18.69
N PRO A 82 19.01 13.71 -19.23
CA PRO A 82 19.45 12.31 -19.25
C PRO A 82 20.88 12.14 -19.81
N GLU A 83 21.28 13.01 -20.73
CA GLU A 83 22.62 13.05 -21.32
C GLU A 83 23.73 13.37 -20.29
N ASP A 84 23.43 14.20 -19.31
CA ASP A 84 24.40 14.64 -18.29
C ASP A 84 24.63 13.54 -17.24
N LEU A 85 23.59 12.78 -16.87
CA LEU A 85 23.72 11.60 -16.02
C LEU A 85 24.60 10.50 -16.64
N ILE A 86 24.52 10.35 -17.97
CA ILE A 86 25.34 9.38 -18.71
C ILE A 86 26.81 9.84 -18.76
N ARG A 87 27.08 11.14 -18.89
CA ARG A 87 28.43 11.70 -18.85
C ARG A 87 29.08 11.52 -17.49
N GLU A 88 28.39 11.89 -16.41
CA GLU A 88 28.91 11.71 -15.04
C GLU A 88 29.30 10.25 -14.75
N SER A 89 28.47 9.28 -15.15
CA SER A 89 28.79 7.85 -14.97
C SER A 89 30.00 7.34 -15.77
N ARG A 90 30.38 8.05 -16.84
CA ARG A 90 31.56 7.72 -17.66
C ARG A 90 32.83 8.33 -17.10
N ASP A 91 32.74 9.54 -16.55
CA ASP A 91 33.89 10.26 -16.01
C ASP A 91 34.34 9.70 -14.64
N GLU A 92 33.47 8.98 -13.92
CA GLU A 92 33.79 8.29 -12.66
C GLU A 92 34.51 6.93 -12.84
N ARG A 93 34.83 6.52 -14.08
CA ARG A 93 35.36 5.19 -14.42
C ARG A 93 36.81 5.21 -14.88
#